data_AF-A0A7V5QBF1-F1
#
_entry.id   AF-A0A7V5QBF1-F1
#
_cell.length_a   1.000
_cell.length_b   1.000
_cell.length_c   1.000
_cell.angle_alpha   90.00
_cell.angle_beta   90.00
_cell.angle_gamma   90.00
#
_symmetry.space_group_name_H-M   'P 1'
#
loop_
_entity.id
_entity.type
_entity.pdbx_description
1 polymer ?
#
loop_
_entity_poly.entity_id
_entity_poly.type
_entity_poly.pdbx_seq_one_letter_code
_entity_poly.pdbx_strand_id
1 'polypeptide(L)'
;MTGAFISLTIMGFVLGGALSLAARLMRVESNPLADDLESILPGLQCGQCGYPGCRGAAEALSKAEAQITLCPPGGSPIIEILADKLQIPFDVSGFEIKHPEVARIIEEDCIGCTKCIQVCGTDAIIGANKLMHTVIPEACTGCDKCVEACPADCIEMVPQSIKPQDLGTWHWPKPGTAKAPVMDMAS
;
A
#
# COMPACT_ATOMS: atom_id res chain seq x y z
N MET A 1 -41.02 24.89 -29.75
CA MET A 1 -39.69 25.01 -29.11
C MET A 1 -39.76 24.95 -27.58
N THR A 2 -40.70 25.65 -26.92
CA THR A 2 -40.85 25.64 -25.44
C THR A 2 -41.12 24.28 -24.81
N GLY A 3 -41.88 23.40 -25.47
CA GLY A 3 -42.21 22.06 -24.95
C GLY A 3 -40.99 21.14 -24.73
N ALA A 4 -39.97 21.23 -25.59
CA ALA A 4 -38.75 20.43 -25.47
C ALA A 4 -37.91 20.85 -24.25
N PHE A 5 -37.84 22.16 -23.96
CA PHE A 5 -37.14 22.66 -22.79
C PHE A 5 -37.84 22.22 -21.50
N ILE A 6 -39.17 22.27 -21.45
CA ILE A 6 -39.95 21.84 -20.29
C ILE A 6 -39.77 20.33 -20.02
N SER A 7 -39.80 19.49 -21.06
CA SER A 7 -39.61 18.04 -20.89
C SER A 7 -38.21 17.69 -20.37
N LEU A 8 -37.17 18.38 -20.85
CA LEU A 8 -35.79 18.16 -20.40
C LEU A 8 -35.60 18.59 -18.94
N THR A 9 -36.17 19.74 -18.53
CA THR A 9 -36.08 20.21 -17.15
C THR A 9 -36.80 19.28 -16.18
N ILE A 10 -38.00 18.78 -16.52
CA ILE A 10 -38.74 17.84 -15.67
C ILE A 10 -37.97 16.52 -15.52
N MET A 11 -37.44 15.98 -16.62
CA MET A 11 -36.64 14.74 -16.57
C MET A 11 -35.40 14.91 -15.69
N GLY A 12 -34.70 16.05 -15.80
CA GLY A 12 -33.54 16.35 -14.97
C GLY A 12 -33.87 16.42 -13.48
N PHE A 13 -34.98 17.07 -13.12
CA PHE A 13 -35.42 17.14 -11.71
C PHE A 13 -35.84 15.78 -11.16
N VAL A 14 -36.53 14.96 -11.96
CA VAL A 14 -36.96 13.62 -11.54
C VAL A 14 -35.75 12.71 -11.32
N LEU A 15 -34.82 12.66 -12.28
CA LEU A 15 -33.62 11.83 -12.18
C LEU A 15 -32.68 12.34 -11.08
N GLY A 16 -32.48 13.66 -10.98
CA GLY A 16 -31.66 14.28 -9.94
C GLY A 16 -32.25 14.09 -8.54
N GLY A 17 -33.57 14.23 -8.40
CA GLY A 17 -34.28 13.96 -7.14
C GLY A 17 -34.19 12.49 -6.73
N ALA A 18 -34.37 11.58 -7.68
CA ALA A 18 -34.22 10.14 -7.45
C ALA A 18 -32.80 9.79 -6.99
N LEU A 19 -31.78 10.31 -7.67
CA LEU A 19 -30.37 10.10 -7.30
C LEU A 19 -30.03 10.73 -5.94
N SER A 20 -30.53 11.93 -5.65
CA SER A 20 -30.32 12.58 -4.34
C SER A 20 -30.97 11.81 -3.20
N LEU A 21 -32.15 11.24 -3.43
CA LEU A 21 -32.83 10.43 -2.43
C LEU A 21 -32.08 9.10 -2.23
N ALA A 22 -31.69 8.45 -3.31
CA ALA A 22 -30.90 7.21 -3.27
C ALA A 22 -29.57 7.40 -2.53
N ALA A 23 -28.85 8.49 -2.80
CA ALA A 23 -27.57 8.80 -2.14
C ALA A 23 -27.71 9.04 -0.62
N ARG A 24 -28.86 9.53 -0.15
CA ARG A 24 -29.13 9.71 1.28
C ARG A 24 -29.60 8.41 1.95
N LEU A 25 -30.45 7.64 1.27
CA LEU A 25 -30.94 6.35 1.78
C LEU A 25 -29.84 5.30 1.90
N MET A 26 -28.89 5.29 0.96
CA MET A 26 -27.80 4.31 0.93
C MET A 26 -26.51 4.84 1.56
N ARG A 27 -26.56 5.92 2.34
CA ARG A 27 -25.39 6.41 3.05
C ARG A 27 -25.05 5.41 4.17
N VAL A 28 -24.03 4.61 3.92
CA VAL A 28 -23.42 3.75 4.95
C VAL A 28 -22.68 4.66 5.92
N GLU A 29 -23.09 4.64 7.18
CA GLU A 29 -22.40 5.37 8.25
C GLU A 29 -21.06 4.69 8.51
N SER A 30 -19.94 5.36 8.22
CA SER A 30 -18.61 4.86 8.54
C SER A 30 -18.42 4.91 10.06
N ASN A 31 -17.88 3.83 10.64
CA ASN A 31 -17.52 3.83 12.05
C ASN A 31 -16.40 4.88 12.25
N PRO A 32 -16.54 5.86 13.17
CA PRO A 32 -15.50 6.88 13.39
C PRO A 32 -14.14 6.27 13.73
N LEU A 33 -14.11 5.08 14.35
CA LEU A 33 -12.86 4.36 14.60
C LEU A 33 -12.21 3.84 13.33
N ALA A 34 -12.99 3.39 12.34
CA ALA A 34 -12.45 2.93 11.07
C ALA A 34 -11.84 4.09 10.27
N ASP A 35 -12.45 5.28 10.32
CA ASP A 35 -11.91 6.48 9.67
C ASP A 35 -10.57 6.90 10.31
N ASP A 36 -10.47 6.84 11.63
CA ASP A 36 -9.22 7.08 12.35
C ASP A 36 -8.13 6.07 11.99
N LEU A 37 -8.48 4.77 11.92
CA LEU A 37 -7.54 3.71 11.57
C LEU A 37 -7.08 3.82 10.11
N GLU A 38 -7.97 4.18 9.20
CA GLU A 38 -7.65 4.42 7.78
C GLU A 38 -6.62 5.54 7.63
N SER A 39 -6.70 6.59 8.46
CA SER A 39 -5.73 7.70 8.45
C SER A 39 -4.32 7.30 8.92
N ILE A 40 -4.20 6.20 9.68
CA ILE A 40 -2.92 5.65 10.13
C ILE A 40 -2.31 4.72 9.07
N LEU A 41 -3.14 4.07 8.27
CA LEU A 41 -2.69 3.19 7.18
C LEU A 41 -1.99 4.00 6.06
N PRO A 42 -1.07 3.38 5.31
CA PRO A 42 -0.25 4.09 4.32
C PRO A 42 -1.02 4.54 3.06
N GLY A 43 -2.32 4.23 2.95
CA GLY A 43 -3.18 4.66 1.84
C GLY A 43 -2.89 4.02 0.48
N LEU A 44 -2.03 3.00 0.40
CA LEU A 44 -1.57 2.38 -0.86
C LEU A 44 -2.64 1.57 -1.60
N GLN A 45 -3.70 1.11 -0.91
CA GLN A 45 -4.77 0.30 -1.50
C GLN A 45 -4.28 -0.96 -2.27
N CYS A 46 -3.15 -1.53 -1.86
CA CYS A 46 -2.45 -2.59 -2.60
C CYS A 46 -3.10 -3.98 -2.51
N GLY A 47 -3.95 -4.23 -1.51
CA GLY A 47 -4.66 -5.50 -1.31
C GLY A 47 -3.81 -6.65 -0.76
N GLN A 48 -2.54 -6.42 -0.42
CA GLN A 48 -1.63 -7.46 0.09
C GLN A 48 -2.10 -8.07 1.43
N CYS A 49 -2.91 -7.32 2.18
CA CYS A 49 -3.52 -7.75 3.43
C CYS A 49 -4.78 -8.61 3.27
N GLY A 50 -5.25 -8.84 2.04
CA GLY A 50 -6.48 -9.61 1.76
C GLY A 50 -7.79 -8.83 1.88
N TYR A 51 -7.75 -7.55 2.26
CA TYR A 51 -8.94 -6.69 2.36
C TYR A 51 -9.09 -5.74 1.16
N PRO A 52 -10.33 -5.35 0.80
CA PRO A 52 -10.58 -4.39 -0.27
C PRO A 52 -10.14 -2.98 0.14
N GLY A 53 -8.91 -2.64 -0.24
CA GLY A 53 -8.30 -1.33 0.03
C GLY A 53 -8.01 -1.09 1.52
N CYS A 54 -7.51 0.11 1.81
CA CYS A 54 -7.16 0.52 3.18
C CYS A 54 -8.40 0.68 4.06
N ARG A 55 -9.53 1.17 3.52
CA ARG A 55 -10.80 1.27 4.25
C ARG A 55 -11.30 -0.09 4.73
N GLY A 56 -11.32 -1.11 3.86
CA GLY A 56 -11.74 -2.46 4.26
C GLY A 56 -10.85 -3.05 5.36
N ALA A 57 -9.54 -2.80 5.28
CA ALA A 57 -8.61 -3.20 6.34
C ALA A 57 -8.87 -2.45 7.66
N ALA A 58 -9.13 -1.15 7.60
CA ALA A 58 -9.43 -0.32 8.76
C ALA A 58 -10.76 -0.72 9.43
N GLU A 59 -11.78 -1.07 8.64
CA GLU A 59 -13.05 -1.60 9.15
C GLU A 59 -12.84 -2.93 9.88
N ALA A 60 -12.06 -3.85 9.30
CA ALA A 60 -11.75 -5.14 9.92
C ALA A 60 -10.97 -4.96 11.23
N LEU A 61 -10.03 -4.01 11.28
CA LEU A 61 -9.34 -3.63 12.53
C LEU A 61 -10.32 -3.04 13.56
N SER A 62 -11.24 -2.17 13.14
CA SER A 62 -12.23 -1.57 14.04
C SER A 62 -13.19 -2.60 14.67
N LYS A 63 -13.41 -3.72 13.99
CA LYS A 63 -14.25 -4.84 14.44
C LYS A 63 -13.45 -5.92 15.18
N ALA A 64 -12.14 -5.75 15.33
CA ALA A 64 -11.21 -6.77 15.86
C ALA A 64 -11.21 -8.09 15.06
N GLU A 65 -11.53 -8.05 13.77
CA GLU A 65 -11.50 -9.20 12.85
C GLU A 65 -10.11 -9.40 12.23
N ALA A 66 -9.25 -8.38 12.24
CA ALA A 66 -7.90 -8.40 11.68
C ALA A 66 -6.83 -8.16 12.75
N GLN A 67 -5.63 -8.72 12.53
CA GLN A 67 -4.47 -8.48 13.38
C GLN A 67 -3.80 -7.14 13.05
N ILE A 68 -3.15 -6.52 14.02
CA ILE A 68 -2.44 -5.23 13.83
C ILE A 68 -1.31 -5.35 12.79
N THR A 69 -0.76 -6.55 12.62
CA THR A 69 0.30 -6.88 11.66
C THR A 69 -0.19 -7.07 10.21
N LEU A 70 -1.47 -6.79 9.91
CA LEU A 70 -2.06 -7.08 8.60
C LEU A 70 -1.42 -6.32 7.44
N CYS A 71 -0.67 -5.24 7.68
CA CYS A 71 -0.17 -4.34 6.63
C CYS A 71 1.33 -4.59 6.36
N PRO A 72 1.69 -5.53 5.46
CA PRO A 72 3.07 -5.77 5.05
C PRO A 72 3.87 -4.51 4.68
N PRO A 73 3.36 -3.58 3.84
CA PRO A 73 4.12 -2.39 3.46
C PRO A 73 4.25 -1.37 4.60
N GLY A 74 3.44 -1.48 5.65
CA GLY A 74 3.46 -0.58 6.79
C GLY A 74 4.56 -0.89 7.82
N GLY A 75 4.92 -2.17 7.93
CA GLY A 75 5.95 -2.65 8.84
C GLY A 75 5.73 -2.29 10.31
N SER A 76 6.81 -2.38 11.08
CA SER A 76 6.86 -2.08 12.52
C SER A 76 6.32 -0.69 12.94
N PRO A 77 6.62 0.43 12.24
CA PRO A 77 6.19 1.75 12.71
C PRO A 77 4.66 1.92 12.72
N ILE A 78 3.94 1.29 11.79
CA ILE A 78 2.48 1.35 11.76
C ILE A 78 1.88 0.47 12.86
N ILE A 79 2.50 -0.66 13.17
CA ILE A 79 2.05 -1.56 14.24
C ILE A 79 2.06 -0.86 15.59
N GLU A 80 3.12 -0.09 15.90
CA GLU A 80 3.22 0.66 17.15
C GLU A 80 2.09 1.70 17.29
N ILE A 81 1.86 2.49 16.24
CA ILE A 81 0.82 3.53 16.25
C ILE A 81 -0.58 2.90 16.36
N LEU A 82 -0.82 1.77 15.69
CA LEU A 82 -2.07 1.05 15.79
C LEU A 82 -2.29 0.42 17.17
N ALA A 83 -1.25 -0.14 17.78
CA ALA A 83 -1.30 -0.68 19.14
C ALA A 83 -1.66 0.40 20.17
N ASP A 84 -1.03 1.57 20.06
CA ASP A 84 -1.35 2.75 20.89
C ASP A 84 -2.81 3.20 20.71
N LYS A 85 -3.29 3.25 19.46
CA LYS A 85 -4.65 3.69 19.14
C LYS A 85 -5.72 2.70 19.64
N LEU A 86 -5.45 1.40 19.54
CA LEU A 86 -6.38 0.34 19.95
C LEU A 86 -6.22 -0.06 21.43
N GLN A 87 -5.22 0.50 22.13
CA GLN A 87 -4.87 0.16 23.52
C GLN A 87 -4.65 -1.35 23.73
N ILE A 88 -4.12 -2.03 22.72
CA ILE A 88 -3.81 -3.46 22.79
C ILE A 88 -2.35 -3.58 23.28
N PRO A 89 -2.07 -4.37 24.33
CA PRO A 89 -0.70 -4.63 24.74
C PRO A 89 -0.02 -5.47 23.66
N PHE A 90 0.68 -4.82 22.74
CA PHE A 90 1.48 -5.47 21.71
C PHE A 90 2.96 -5.40 22.12
N ASP A 91 3.52 -6.56 22.44
CA ASP A 91 4.94 -6.68 22.75
C ASP A 91 5.73 -6.86 21.44
N VAL A 92 6.46 -5.82 21.06
CA VAL A 92 7.32 -5.77 19.87
C VAL A 92 8.53 -6.71 19.97
N SER A 93 8.81 -7.29 21.14
CA SER A 93 10.02 -8.06 21.39
C SER A 93 10.01 -9.50 20.86
N GLY A 94 8.86 -10.03 20.44
CA GLY A 94 8.71 -11.40 19.91
C GLY A 94 8.59 -11.54 18.40
N PHE A 95 8.60 -10.43 17.65
CA PHE A 95 8.40 -10.46 16.19
C PHE A 95 9.72 -10.35 15.45
N GLU A 96 10.07 -11.39 14.68
CA GLU A 96 11.10 -11.29 13.66
C GLU A 96 10.67 -10.23 12.64
N ILE A 97 11.46 -9.16 12.55
CA ILE A 97 11.31 -8.14 11.51
C ILE A 97 11.63 -8.82 10.18
N LYS A 98 10.61 -9.35 9.51
CA LYS A 98 10.77 -9.83 8.14
C LYS A 98 11.04 -8.59 7.30
N HIS A 99 12.30 -8.46 6.85
CA HIS A 99 12.72 -7.32 6.07
C HIS A 99 11.92 -7.32 4.76
N PRO A 100 11.48 -6.16 4.27
CA PRO A 100 10.76 -6.11 3.00
C PRO A 100 11.61 -6.77 1.92
N GLU A 101 11.05 -7.78 1.25
CA GLU A 101 11.69 -8.41 0.11
C GLU A 101 11.41 -7.55 -1.12
N VAL A 102 12.43 -7.33 -1.93
CA VAL A 102 12.35 -6.60 -3.19
C VAL A 102 12.66 -7.54 -4.35
N ALA A 103 11.99 -7.31 -5.48
CA ALA A 103 12.28 -8.06 -6.69
C ALA A 103 13.67 -7.69 -7.21
N ARG A 104 14.45 -8.69 -7.60
CA ARG A 104 15.70 -8.56 -8.34
C ARG A 104 15.56 -9.31 -9.66
N ILE A 105 15.90 -8.63 -10.75
CA ILE A 105 15.91 -9.25 -12.08
C ILE A 105 17.31 -9.78 -12.35
N ILE A 106 17.41 -11.06 -12.70
CA ILE A 106 18.65 -11.68 -13.14
C ILE A 106 18.90 -11.22 -14.57
N GLU A 107 19.94 -10.41 -14.71
CA GLU A 107 20.29 -9.67 -15.93
C GLU A 107 20.57 -10.59 -17.13
N GLU A 108 21.28 -11.69 -16.89
CA GLU A 108 21.68 -12.64 -17.95
C GLU A 108 20.51 -13.40 -18.60
N ASP A 109 19.40 -13.59 -17.87
CA ASP A 109 18.24 -14.35 -18.34
C ASP A 109 17.09 -13.46 -18.84
N CYS A 110 17.23 -12.13 -18.70
CA CYS A 110 16.18 -11.19 -19.06
C CYS A 110 16.05 -11.03 -20.59
N ILE A 111 14.97 -11.56 -21.16
CA ILE A 111 14.67 -11.46 -22.62
C ILE A 111 14.03 -10.13 -23.03
N GLY A 112 13.79 -9.20 -22.10
CA GLY A 112 13.20 -7.91 -22.43
C GLY A 112 11.72 -7.93 -22.84
N CYS A 113 10.90 -8.85 -22.31
CA CYS A 113 9.51 -9.06 -22.74
C CYS A 113 8.49 -8.01 -22.25
N THR A 114 8.86 -7.12 -21.33
CA THR A 114 8.03 -6.03 -20.74
C THR A 114 6.80 -6.45 -19.92
N LYS A 115 6.50 -7.75 -19.79
CA LYS A 115 5.35 -8.22 -18.98
C LYS A 115 5.44 -7.82 -17.51
N CYS A 116 6.65 -7.83 -16.94
CA CYS A 116 6.91 -7.41 -15.57
C CYS A 116 6.54 -5.94 -15.33
N ILE A 117 6.79 -5.05 -16.29
CA ILE A 117 6.38 -3.63 -16.22
C ILE A 117 4.84 -3.53 -16.19
N GLN A 118 4.14 -4.27 -17.04
CA GLN A 118 2.68 -4.17 -17.16
C GLN A 118 1.93 -4.59 -15.88
N VAL A 119 2.51 -5.48 -15.07
CA VAL A 119 1.91 -5.94 -13.81
C VAL A 119 2.38 -5.14 -12.59
N CYS A 120 3.42 -4.30 -12.75
CA CYS A 120 3.98 -3.53 -11.66
C CYS A 120 3.09 -2.32 -11.35
N GLY A 121 2.30 -2.39 -10.28
CA GLY A 121 1.39 -1.30 -9.90
C GLY A 121 2.09 -0.04 -9.36
N THR A 122 3.39 -0.09 -9.08
CA THR A 122 4.18 1.04 -8.56
C THR A 122 5.23 1.56 -9.53
N ASP A 123 5.26 1.04 -10.77
CA ASP A 123 6.26 1.38 -11.79
C ASP A 123 7.72 1.25 -11.29
N ALA A 124 7.97 0.30 -10.40
CA ALA A 124 9.30 0.05 -9.84
C ALA A 124 10.30 -0.57 -10.84
N ILE A 125 9.83 -1.07 -11.99
CA ILE A 125 10.65 -1.77 -12.98
C ILE A 125 10.93 -0.84 -14.15
N ILE A 126 12.21 -0.58 -14.42
CA ILE A 126 12.69 0.22 -15.55
C ILE A 126 13.24 -0.73 -16.63
N GLY A 127 12.86 -0.49 -17.87
CA GLY A 127 13.42 -1.18 -19.03
C GLY A 127 12.66 -0.83 -20.31
N ALA A 128 13.00 -1.50 -21.40
CA ALA A 128 12.28 -1.37 -22.67
C ALA A 128 12.21 -2.73 -23.39
N ASN A 129 11.42 -2.78 -24.45
CA ASN A 129 11.28 -3.98 -25.26
C ASN A 129 12.63 -4.42 -25.85
N LYS A 130 12.97 -5.70 -25.67
CA LYS A 130 14.27 -6.30 -26.05
C LYS A 130 15.49 -5.70 -25.35
N LEU A 131 15.28 -4.90 -24.30
CA LEU A 131 16.34 -4.43 -23.42
C LEU A 131 16.15 -5.04 -22.03
N MET A 132 17.27 -5.11 -21.31
CA MET A 132 17.30 -5.61 -19.95
C MET A 132 16.49 -4.71 -19.03
N HIS A 133 15.75 -5.34 -18.12
CA HIS A 133 14.94 -4.64 -17.12
C HIS A 133 15.69 -4.64 -15.79
N THR A 134 15.51 -3.59 -15.00
CA THR A 134 16.05 -3.47 -13.64
C THR A 134 14.96 -2.98 -12.68
N VAL A 135 15.09 -3.28 -11.40
CA VAL A 135 14.13 -2.88 -10.36
C VAL A 135 14.75 -1.76 -9.54
N ILE A 136 13.99 -0.70 -9.28
CA ILE A 136 14.30 0.32 -8.29
C ILE A 136 13.83 -0.19 -6.92
N PRO A 137 14.75 -0.58 -6.01
CA PRO A 137 14.37 -1.19 -4.74
C PRO A 137 13.49 -0.28 -3.87
N GLU A 138 13.69 1.04 -3.95
CA GLU A 138 12.96 2.03 -3.15
C GLU A 138 11.49 2.19 -3.57
N ALA A 139 11.16 1.83 -4.81
CA ALA A 139 9.79 1.88 -5.33
C ALA A 139 9.08 0.51 -5.31
N CYS A 140 9.83 -0.57 -5.06
CA CYS A 140 9.32 -1.93 -5.04
C CYS A 140 8.61 -2.21 -3.72
N THR A 141 7.36 -2.67 -3.77
CA THR A 141 6.57 -2.99 -2.57
C THR A 141 6.64 -4.46 -2.17
N GLY A 142 7.39 -5.29 -2.89
CA GLY A 142 7.48 -6.73 -2.62
C GLY A 142 6.16 -7.50 -2.81
N CYS A 143 5.41 -7.20 -3.88
CA CYS A 143 4.09 -7.83 -4.11
C CYS A 143 4.12 -9.12 -4.96
N ASP A 144 5.30 -9.55 -5.43
CA ASP A 144 5.59 -10.79 -6.17
C ASP A 144 4.87 -11.00 -7.51
N LYS A 145 3.95 -10.11 -7.90
CA LYS A 145 3.21 -10.18 -9.18
C LYS A 145 4.12 -10.26 -10.41
N CYS A 146 5.29 -9.64 -10.36
CA CYS A 146 6.26 -9.64 -11.45
C CYS A 146 6.91 -11.01 -11.66
N VAL A 147 7.13 -11.78 -10.59
CA VAL A 147 7.70 -13.14 -10.65
C VAL A 147 6.76 -14.04 -11.44
N GLU A 148 5.47 -14.05 -11.07
CA GLU A 148 4.44 -14.85 -11.76
C GLU A 148 4.26 -14.45 -13.24
N ALA A 149 4.44 -13.17 -13.56
CA ALA A 149 4.28 -12.67 -14.92
C ALA A 149 5.49 -12.95 -15.84
N CYS A 150 6.65 -13.30 -15.27
CA CYS A 150 7.89 -13.43 -16.03
C CYS A 150 7.92 -14.75 -16.81
N PRO A 151 7.93 -14.73 -18.15
CA PRO A 151 7.96 -15.96 -18.96
C PRO A 151 9.35 -16.62 -19.00
N ALA A 152 10.40 -15.88 -18.62
CA ALA A 152 11.77 -16.38 -18.53
C ALA A 152 12.15 -16.80 -17.10
N ASP A 153 11.26 -16.62 -16.13
CA ASP A 153 11.48 -16.93 -14.71
C ASP A 153 12.77 -16.30 -14.13
N CYS A 154 13.15 -15.12 -14.64
CA CYS A 154 14.39 -14.43 -14.30
C CYS A 154 14.25 -13.41 -13.16
N ILE A 155 13.24 -13.56 -12.29
CA ILE A 155 12.98 -12.59 -11.21
C ILE A 155 12.93 -13.33 -9.88
N GLU A 156 13.73 -12.88 -8.92
CA GLU A 156 13.82 -13.45 -7.59
C GLU A 156 13.52 -12.41 -6.52
N MET A 157 12.93 -12.86 -5.41
CA MET A 157 12.66 -12.01 -4.26
C MET A 157 13.84 -12.08 -3.31
N VAL A 158 14.45 -10.92 -3.05
CA VAL A 158 15.63 -10.81 -2.21
C VAL A 158 15.33 -9.87 -1.04
N PRO A 159 15.82 -10.18 0.17
CA PRO A 159 15.65 -9.27 1.29
C PRO A 159 16.31 -7.93 0.94
N GLN A 160 15.57 -6.83 1.10
CA GLN A 160 16.14 -5.51 0.89
C GLN A 160 17.24 -5.29 1.92
N SER A 161 18.47 -5.09 1.46
CA SER A 161 19.57 -4.74 2.33
C SER A 161 19.29 -3.37 2.94
N ILE A 162 18.80 -3.31 4.17
CA ILE A 162 18.81 -2.09 4.96
C ILE A 162 20.29 -1.80 5.22
N LYS A 163 20.88 -0.89 4.43
CA LYS A 163 22.23 -0.41 4.74
C LYS A 163 22.16 0.26 6.11
N PRO A 164 23.05 -0.07 7.06
CA PRO A 164 23.17 0.68 8.30
C PRO A 164 23.30 2.17 7.97
N GLN A 165 22.67 3.05 8.76
CA GLN A 165 22.84 4.48 8.57
C GLN A 165 24.32 4.85 8.74
N ASP A 166 25.03 4.95 7.62
CA ASP A 166 26.41 5.41 7.53
C ASP A 166 26.46 6.85 6.98
N LEU A 167 27.66 7.42 6.86
CA LEU A 167 27.84 8.76 6.31
C LEU A 167 27.31 8.90 4.86
N GLY A 168 27.15 7.79 4.12
CA GLY A 168 26.61 7.78 2.76
C GLY A 168 25.08 7.63 2.68
N THR A 169 24.45 7.14 3.75
CA THR A 169 23.01 6.83 3.83
C THR A 169 22.28 7.75 4.82
N TRP A 170 23.02 8.61 5.53
CA TRP A 170 22.49 9.57 6.50
C TRP A 170 21.68 10.67 5.81
N HIS A 171 20.45 10.85 6.27
CA HIS A 171 19.55 11.93 5.88
C HIS A 171 19.12 12.72 7.12
N TRP A 172 18.97 14.04 6.96
CA TRP A 172 18.55 14.90 8.07
C TRP A 172 17.13 14.53 8.51
N PRO A 173 16.90 14.12 9.78
CA PRO A 173 15.57 13.77 10.25
C PRO A 173 14.70 15.04 10.32
N LYS A 174 13.43 14.92 9.94
CA LYS A 174 12.50 16.06 9.97
C LYS A 174 12.39 16.61 11.40
N PRO A 175 12.62 17.92 11.63
CA PRO A 175 12.48 18.52 12.95
C PRO A 175 11.06 18.33 13.48
N GLY A 176 10.91 17.77 14.68
CA GLY A 176 9.61 17.54 15.33
C GLY A 176 9.01 16.13 15.16
N THR A 177 9.66 15.20 14.45
CA THR A 177 9.19 13.80 14.30
C THR A 177 10.19 12.74 14.78
N ALA A 178 11.27 13.13 15.48
CA ALA A 178 12.35 12.22 15.79
C ALA A 178 12.04 11.31 17.00
N LYS A 179 11.73 10.03 16.75
CA LYS A 179 12.31 8.95 17.56
C LYS A 179 13.73 8.73 17.04
N ALA A 180 14.71 8.71 17.95
CA ALA A 180 16.12 8.59 17.61
C ALA A 180 16.39 7.30 16.79
N PRO A 181 17.33 7.32 15.83
CA PRO A 181 17.76 6.08 15.19
C PRO A 181 18.32 5.15 16.27
N VAL A 182 17.80 3.93 16.32
CA VAL A 182 18.31 2.86 17.17
C VAL A 182 19.70 2.53 16.65
N MET A 183 20.72 3.03 17.33
CA MET A 183 22.08 2.58 17.14
C MET A 183 22.16 1.17 17.71
N ASP A 184 21.96 0.16 16.89
CA ASP A 184 22.45 -1.19 17.23
C ASP A 184 23.98 -1.15 17.19
N MET A 185 24.54 -0.75 18.33
CA MET A 185 25.95 -0.94 18.62
C MET A 185 26.17 -2.43 18.75
N ALA A 186 26.79 -2.99 17.71
CA ALA A 186 27.33 -4.34 17.69
C ALA A 186 27.96 -4.74 19.03
N SER A 187 27.59 -5.93 19.49
CA SER A 187 28.45 -6.86 20.23
C SER A 187 28.48 -8.16 19.43
#